data_AF-A0ABD5SM85-F1
#
_entry.id   AF-A0ABD5SM85-F1
#
_cell.length_a   1.000
_cell.length_b   1.000
_cell.length_c   1.000
_cell.angle_alpha   90.00
_cell.angle_beta   90.00
_cell.angle_gamma   90.00
#
_symmetry.space_group_name_H-M   'P 1'
#
loop_
_entity.id
_entity.type
_entity.pdbx_description
1 polymer ?
#
loop_
_entity_poly.entity_id
_entity_poly.type
_entity_poly.pdbx_seq_one_letter_code
_entity_poly.pdbx_strand_id
1 'polypeptide(L)'
;MTDSITVRVVRNQFWHDGEARTPDSDPFEVEESVAADHPRTLERVDDGGDVDGGSDEADGTSADPGEHTIDELEAKLEDVDDPEVLRELVNLERSQKNRDGALDAIEARLDELEGSEE
;
A
#
# COMPACT_ATOMS: atom_id res chain seq x y z
N MET A 1 -9.78 -6.89 -26.57
CA MET A 1 -9.24 -6.42 -25.30
C MET A 1 -10.38 -5.67 -24.67
N THR A 2 -11.08 -6.28 -23.73
CA THR A 2 -12.11 -5.53 -23.01
C THR A 2 -11.41 -4.77 -21.91
N ASP A 3 -11.72 -3.49 -21.80
CA ASP A 3 -11.25 -2.65 -20.71
C ASP A 3 -12.02 -3.05 -19.45
N SER A 4 -11.32 -3.43 -18.38
CA SER A 4 -11.92 -3.75 -17.10
C SER A 4 -11.83 -2.53 -16.20
N ILE A 5 -12.94 -2.15 -15.59
CA ILE A 5 -13.00 -1.02 -14.66
C ILE A 5 -13.54 -1.46 -13.31
N THR A 6 -13.07 -0.80 -12.27
CA THR A 6 -13.56 -1.01 -10.90
C THR A 6 -14.87 -0.26 -10.70
N VAL A 7 -15.90 -0.95 -10.25
CA VAL A 7 -17.22 -0.40 -9.97
C VAL A 7 -17.72 -0.82 -8.60
N ARG A 8 -18.61 -0.01 -8.04
CA ARG A 8 -19.42 -0.41 -6.88
C ARG A 8 -20.88 -0.37 -7.20
N VAL A 9 -21.66 -1.18 -6.50
CA VAL A 9 -23.11 -1.12 -6.57
C VAL A 9 -23.60 0.07 -5.72
N VAL A 10 -24.50 0.91 -6.25
CA VAL A 10 -24.98 2.09 -5.51
C VAL A 10 -26.48 2.10 -5.24
N ARG A 11 -27.24 1.18 -5.87
CA ARG A 11 -28.70 1.27 -5.84
C ARG A 11 -29.40 -0.03 -5.52
N ASN A 12 -29.29 -1.00 -6.43
CA ASN A 12 -29.95 -2.29 -6.32
C ASN A 12 -28.91 -3.39 -6.40
N GLN A 13 -29.21 -4.59 -5.90
CA GLN A 13 -28.33 -5.73 -6.11
C GLN A 13 -28.06 -5.97 -7.61
N PHE A 14 -26.81 -6.24 -7.95
CA PHE A 14 -26.31 -6.55 -9.29
C PHE A 14 -25.82 -8.00 -9.31
N TRP A 15 -26.19 -8.77 -10.31
CA TRP A 15 -25.70 -10.14 -10.46
C TRP A 15 -24.49 -10.13 -11.39
N HIS A 16 -23.34 -10.56 -10.88
CA HIS A 16 -22.10 -10.66 -11.63
C HIS A 16 -21.43 -11.99 -11.31
N ASP A 17 -20.98 -12.72 -12.34
CA ASP A 17 -20.29 -14.02 -12.17
C ASP A 17 -21.01 -15.02 -11.25
N GLY A 18 -22.36 -15.07 -11.32
CA GLY A 18 -23.15 -15.97 -10.47
C GLY A 18 -23.23 -15.56 -9.00
N GLU A 19 -22.74 -14.37 -8.64
CA GLU A 19 -22.82 -13.79 -7.30
C GLU A 19 -23.68 -12.52 -7.30
N ALA A 20 -24.43 -12.32 -6.22
CA ALA A 20 -25.22 -11.11 -6.01
C ALA A 20 -24.38 -10.05 -5.27
N ARG A 21 -24.00 -8.98 -5.97
CA ARG A 21 -23.32 -7.80 -5.44
C ARG A 21 -24.35 -6.81 -4.90
N THR A 22 -24.16 -6.34 -3.67
CA THR A 22 -25.06 -5.37 -3.01
C THR A 22 -24.32 -4.04 -2.81
N PRO A 23 -25.02 -2.93 -2.54
CA PRO A 23 -24.35 -1.64 -2.32
C PRO A 23 -23.44 -1.56 -1.08
N ASP A 24 -23.51 -2.57 -0.21
CA ASP A 24 -22.63 -2.72 0.96
C ASP A 24 -21.40 -3.62 0.64
N SER A 25 -21.37 -4.26 -0.53
CA SER A 25 -20.24 -5.08 -0.97
C SER A 25 -19.06 -4.23 -1.44
N ASP A 26 -17.87 -4.80 -1.33
CA ASP A 26 -16.64 -4.23 -1.86
C ASP A 26 -16.73 -3.93 -3.36
N PRO A 27 -16.01 -2.89 -3.82
CA PRO A 27 -15.89 -2.61 -5.25
C PRO A 27 -15.24 -3.78 -5.98
N PHE A 28 -15.63 -3.98 -7.23
CA PHE A 28 -15.21 -5.12 -8.02
C PHE A 28 -14.99 -4.74 -9.48
N GLU A 29 -14.22 -5.56 -10.17
CA GLU A 29 -13.90 -5.34 -11.58
C GLU A 29 -14.99 -5.89 -12.49
N VAL A 30 -15.40 -5.07 -13.46
CA VAL A 30 -16.30 -5.46 -14.56
C VAL A 30 -15.77 -4.93 -15.87
N GLU A 31 -16.20 -5.52 -16.97
CA GLU A 31 -15.96 -4.93 -18.28
C GLU A 31 -16.62 -3.53 -18.38
N GLU A 32 -15.92 -2.55 -18.97
CA GLU A 32 -16.41 -1.18 -19.14
C GLU A 32 -17.79 -1.14 -19.81
N SER A 33 -18.02 -2.05 -20.76
CA SER A 33 -19.32 -2.20 -21.43
C SER A 33 -20.44 -2.61 -20.46
N VAL A 34 -20.17 -3.41 -19.45
CA VAL A 34 -21.14 -3.83 -18.42
C VAL A 34 -21.50 -2.65 -17.51
N ALA A 35 -20.50 -1.87 -17.10
CA ALA A 35 -20.74 -0.64 -16.34
C ALA A 35 -21.55 0.38 -17.14
N ALA A 36 -21.27 0.52 -18.44
CA ALA A 36 -21.98 1.41 -19.35
C ALA A 36 -23.44 1.00 -19.59
N ASP A 37 -23.76 -0.30 -19.56
CA ASP A 37 -25.15 -0.79 -19.66
C ASP A 37 -25.94 -0.54 -18.36
N HIS A 38 -25.25 -0.45 -17.23
CA HIS A 38 -25.85 -0.30 -15.91
C HIS A 38 -25.47 0.99 -15.15
N PRO A 39 -25.62 2.20 -15.74
CA PRO A 39 -25.16 3.46 -15.16
C PRO A 39 -25.96 3.92 -13.92
N ARG A 40 -27.07 3.24 -13.61
CA ARG A 40 -27.92 3.51 -12.44
C ARG A 40 -27.69 2.53 -11.29
N THR A 41 -27.01 1.43 -11.57
CA THR A 41 -26.77 0.32 -10.64
C THR A 41 -25.32 0.28 -10.24
N LEU A 42 -24.42 0.50 -11.21
CA LEU A 42 -22.97 0.52 -11.06
C LEU A 42 -22.47 1.95 -11.13
N GLU A 43 -21.62 2.33 -10.18
CA GLU A 43 -20.87 3.57 -10.17
C GLU A 43 -19.40 3.24 -10.35
N ARG A 44 -18.75 3.87 -11.34
CA ARG A 44 -17.31 3.76 -11.55
C ARG A 44 -16.62 4.32 -10.31
N VAL A 45 -15.83 3.47 -9.67
CA VAL A 45 -14.92 3.88 -8.61
C VAL A 45 -13.62 4.22 -9.33
N ASP A 46 -13.34 5.51 -9.43
CA ASP A 46 -12.02 5.97 -9.85
C ASP A 46 -11.09 5.74 -8.66
N ASP A 47 -10.59 4.52 -8.53
CA ASP A 47 -9.40 4.28 -7.72
C ASP A 47 -8.26 4.88 -8.53
N GLY A 48 -7.81 6.07 -8.12
CA GLY A 48 -6.73 6.82 -8.76
C GLY A 48 -5.40 6.10 -8.60
N GLY A 49 -5.24 4.99 -9.34
CA GLY A 49 -4.10 4.10 -9.33
C GLY A 49 -3.53 3.87 -10.73
N ASP A 50 -3.33 4.96 -11.48
CA ASP A 50 -2.16 5.01 -12.36
C ASP A 50 -0.93 5.05 -11.44
N VAL A 51 -0.52 3.87 -10.96
CA VAL A 51 0.85 3.64 -10.55
C VAL A 51 1.52 2.86 -11.69
N ASP A 52 1.72 3.56 -12.81
CA ASP A 52 2.97 3.42 -13.56
C ASP A 52 4.09 3.91 -12.63
N GLY A 53 4.44 3.06 -11.69
CA GLY A 53 5.39 3.31 -10.64
C GLY A 53 5.97 1.97 -10.26
N GLY A 54 6.97 1.54 -11.02
CA GLY A 54 7.81 0.43 -10.63
C GLY A 54 8.44 0.74 -9.27
N SER A 55 7.82 0.25 -8.22
CA SER A 55 8.50 -0.55 -7.20
C SER A 55 8.08 -1.97 -7.55
N ASP A 56 8.77 -2.64 -8.47
CA ASP A 56 9.78 -3.62 -8.03
C ASP A 56 9.50 -4.05 -6.60
N GLU A 57 8.97 -5.26 -6.48
CA GLU A 57 9.04 -6.03 -5.27
C GLU A 57 10.43 -5.81 -4.66
N ALA A 58 10.53 -4.97 -3.62
CA ALA A 58 11.60 -5.08 -2.65
C ALA A 58 11.35 -6.36 -1.84
N ASP A 59 11.33 -7.49 -2.54
CA ASP A 59 11.55 -8.81 -2.00
C ASP A 59 12.97 -8.79 -1.44
N GLY A 60 13.09 -8.55 -0.14
CA GLY A 60 14.38 -8.67 0.52
C GLY A 60 14.46 -8.25 1.98
N THR A 61 13.98 -7.06 2.37
CA THR A 61 14.30 -6.54 3.73
C THR A 61 13.32 -5.48 4.27
N SER A 62 12.05 -5.48 3.87
CA SER A 62 11.04 -4.59 4.50
C SER A 62 10.79 -5.00 5.96
N ALA A 63 11.67 -4.57 6.87
CA ALA A 63 11.42 -4.54 8.30
C ALA A 63 10.38 -3.46 8.56
N ASP A 64 9.11 -3.76 8.30
CA ASP A 64 8.02 -2.81 8.53
C ASP A 64 8.06 -2.38 10.00
N PRO A 65 8.34 -1.10 10.30
CA PRO A 65 8.56 -0.69 11.66
C PRO A 65 7.25 -0.80 12.44
N GLY A 66 6.10 -0.60 11.79
CA GLY A 66 4.76 -0.72 12.34
C GLY A 66 4.41 -2.12 12.84
N GLU A 67 4.96 -3.17 12.22
CA GLU A 67 4.74 -4.57 12.63
C GLU A 67 5.63 -5.03 13.78
N HIS A 68 6.68 -4.26 14.11
CA HIS A 68 7.63 -4.56 15.16
C HIS A 68 7.53 -3.62 16.37
N THR A 69 7.90 -4.15 17.54
CA THR A 69 8.18 -3.29 18.71
C THR A 69 9.47 -2.51 18.49
N ILE A 70 9.70 -1.46 19.28
CA ILE A 70 10.91 -0.62 19.14
C ILE A 70 12.17 -1.48 19.32
N ASP A 71 12.20 -2.32 20.36
CA ASP A 71 13.33 -3.23 20.62
C ASP A 71 13.58 -4.24 19.48
N GLU A 72 12.51 -4.78 18.89
CA GLU A 72 12.64 -5.71 17.75
C GLU A 72 13.07 -5.00 16.47
N LEU A 73 12.64 -3.75 16.28
CA LEU A 73 13.03 -2.92 15.16
C LEU A 73 14.52 -2.58 15.27
N GLU A 74 15.00 -2.12 16.43
CA GLU A 74 16.42 -1.84 16.67
C GLU A 74 17.31 -3.03 16.30
N ALA A 75 16.97 -4.24 16.77
CA ALA A 75 17.72 -5.44 16.43
C ALA A 75 17.70 -5.79 14.93
N LYS A 76 16.65 -5.43 14.21
CA LYS A 76 16.58 -5.60 12.75
C LYS A 76 17.36 -4.54 12.00
N LEU A 77 17.34 -3.29 12.47
CA LEU A 77 18.07 -2.18 11.86
C LEU A 77 19.58 -2.41 11.89
N GLU A 78 20.10 -3.13 12.88
CA GLU A 78 21.51 -3.55 12.92
C GLU A 78 21.93 -4.39 11.71
N ASP A 79 21.01 -5.20 11.14
CA ASP A 79 21.26 -6.03 9.94
C ASP A 79 21.04 -5.25 8.64
N VAL A 80 20.49 -4.03 8.73
CA VAL A 80 20.31 -3.14 7.58
C VAL A 80 21.56 -2.29 7.40
N ASP A 81 22.28 -2.53 6.31
CA ASP A 81 23.48 -1.78 5.92
C ASP A 81 23.24 -0.81 4.74
N ASP A 82 21.99 -0.67 4.29
CA ASP A 82 21.62 0.20 3.18
C ASP A 82 20.94 1.49 3.69
N PRO A 83 21.56 2.69 3.49
CA PRO A 83 20.98 3.96 3.95
C PRO A 83 19.71 4.33 3.19
N GLU A 84 19.57 3.89 1.93
CA GLU A 84 18.35 4.11 1.15
C GLU A 84 17.14 3.37 1.76
N VAL A 85 17.34 2.13 2.22
CA VAL A 85 16.32 1.34 2.92
C VAL A 85 15.87 2.04 4.20
N LEU A 86 16.82 2.51 5.02
CA LEU A 86 16.52 3.20 6.27
C LEU A 86 15.71 4.49 6.05
N ARG A 87 16.02 5.28 5.00
CA ARG A 87 15.25 6.48 4.64
C ARG A 87 13.80 6.15 4.28
N GLU A 88 13.60 5.02 3.62
CA GLU A 88 12.26 4.53 3.29
C GLU A 88 11.51 4.11 4.57
N LEU A 89 12.17 3.41 5.50
CA LEU A 89 11.61 3.06 6.81
C LEU A 89 11.22 4.28 7.65
N VAL A 90 11.99 5.38 7.61
CA VAL A 90 11.62 6.65 8.26
C VAL A 90 10.32 7.18 7.69
N ASN A 91 10.18 7.20 6.37
CA ASN A 91 8.96 7.68 5.70
C ASN A 91 7.76 6.78 6.07
N LEU A 92 7.99 5.47 6.07
CA LEU A 92 7.00 4.46 6.40
C LEU A 92 6.52 4.60 7.86
N GLU A 93 7.42 4.66 8.84
CA GLU A 93 7.04 4.89 10.24
C GLU A 93 6.32 6.23 10.41
N ARG A 94 6.78 7.28 9.71
CA ARG A 94 6.11 8.60 9.77
C ARG A 94 4.69 8.56 9.24
N SER A 95 4.42 7.78 8.18
CA SER A 95 3.10 7.63 7.59
C SER A 95 2.21 6.65 8.35
N GLN A 96 2.80 5.72 9.10
CA GLN A 96 2.09 4.70 9.88
C GLN A 96 1.74 5.19 11.30
N LYS A 97 2.61 4.86 12.26
CA LYS A 97 2.35 5.06 13.70
C LYS A 97 3.06 6.29 14.26
N ASN A 98 4.04 6.82 13.53
CA ASN A 98 4.82 8.01 13.88
C ASN A 98 5.37 7.93 15.31
N ARG A 99 5.89 6.77 15.73
CA ARG A 99 6.44 6.61 17.08
C ARG A 99 7.81 7.24 17.12
N ASP A 100 7.98 8.27 17.96
CA ASP A 100 9.27 8.95 18.14
C ASP A 100 10.42 7.97 18.42
N GLY A 101 10.22 6.95 19.27
CA GLY A 101 11.28 5.99 19.57
C GLY A 101 11.70 5.09 18.41
N ALA A 102 10.77 4.78 17.50
CA ALA A 102 11.11 4.01 16.29
C ALA A 102 11.82 4.90 15.27
N LEU A 103 11.39 6.16 15.11
CA LEU A 103 12.05 7.13 14.26
C LEU A 103 13.49 7.38 14.70
N ASP A 104 13.69 7.62 16.00
CA ASP A 104 15.02 7.86 16.59
C ASP A 104 15.97 6.67 16.33
N ALA A 105 15.49 5.44 16.50
CA ALA A 105 16.27 4.24 16.20
C ALA A 105 16.69 4.13 14.72
N ILE A 106 15.76 4.38 13.79
CA ILE A 106 16.05 4.33 12.34
C ILE A 106 16.99 5.47 11.94
N GLU A 107 16.76 6.69 12.43
CA GLU A 107 17.59 7.87 12.15
C GLU A 107 19.00 7.70 12.72
N ALA A 108 19.14 7.10 13.91
CA ALA A 108 20.45 6.80 14.50
C ALA A 108 21.26 5.82 13.63
N ARG A 109 20.65 4.72 13.18
CA ARG A 109 21.33 3.75 12.30
C ARG A 109 21.69 4.37 10.95
N LEU A 110 20.82 5.24 10.41
CA LEU A 110 21.08 5.96 9.17
C LEU A 110 22.29 6.90 9.30
N ASP A 111 22.36 7.65 10.39
CA ASP A 111 23.50 8.52 10.70
C ASP A 111 24.80 7.72 10.85
N GLU A 112 24.76 6.52 11.46
CA GLU A 112 25.93 5.64 11.54
C GLU A 112 26.44 5.19 10.15
N LEU A 113 25.55 4.88 9.21
CA LEU A 113 25.92 4.46 7.86
C LEU A 113 26.42 5.65 7.01
N GLU A 114 25.72 6.78 7.05
CA GLU A 114 26.09 8.00 6.29
C GLU A 114 27.33 8.71 6.90
N GLY A 115 27.53 8.60 8.21
CA GLY A 115 28.62 9.22 8.96
C GLY A 115 29.91 8.39 8.99
N SER A 116 29.91 7.16 8.48
CA SER A 116 31.10 6.29 8.41
C SER A 116 32.02 6.59 7.21
N GLU A 117 31.67 7.57 6.36
CA GLU A 117 32.48 8.05 5.25
C GLU A 117 33.42 9.22 5.68
N GLU A 118 34.36 8.99 6.61
CA GLU A 118 35.50 9.90 6.87
C GLU A 118 36.82 9.17 7.13
#